data_AF-A0A2N1VAK6-F1
#
_entry.id   AF-A0A2N1VAK6-F1
#
_cell.length_a   1.000
_cell.length_b   1.000
_cell.length_c   1.000
_cell.angle_alpha   90.00
_cell.angle_beta   90.00
_cell.angle_gamma   90.00
#
_symmetry.space_group_name_H-M   'P 1'
#
loop_
_entity.id
_entity.type
_entity.pdbx_description
1 polymer ?
#
loop_
_entity_poly.entity_id
_entity_poly.type
_entity_poly.pdbx_seq_one_letter_code
_entity_poly.pdbx_strand_id
1 'polypeptide(L)'
;MKIYLCIFVFALIFIAHSRAQNKSYVPYDKMHYTISPTERAFLDTLQFRTFQYFIKEMNPDNGLVKDRSTENSPSSIAAAGFAIPIWSIGAEKGWISKKNAAGYTLALLKFLWNSEQSLDPLATGYGGFYYHFLDMKTGKRFWNCELSSIDSGILYCGIIFARQYFKGDSEEEREIRNLSDSLLNRVDWSFFTLPDTGKYAGTISLGWKNDEGLNKLGWWGYTEALFLYIVSAGMNYPHAEKGYQSWLNFYQWREPYDKSLGHIVFPSMFIHQYSFIWLDMRGVVDGYVKDKGIDYFENSRRAAYVQREYAIHNPNEWAGYDSLTWGLSACDGPGSKYNSDLRTYWDYSARGTSGPDSTFDDGTIAPTAAGGSIPFAPEIAIPTLMNMSGKYGPLGLTGKYGFVDSFNPTLGWFDSDYLGIDQGPIVLMIENYLSGFVWNYFMKDPIVQKGLKRLGFEKIKK
;
A
#
# COMPACT_ATOMS: atom_id res chain seq x y z
N MET A 1 -54.49 28.37 42.48
CA MET A 1 -54.53 27.98 41.05
C MET A 1 -53.46 28.80 40.32
N LYS A 2 -52.26 28.26 40.12
CA LYS A 2 -51.13 28.92 39.45
C LYS A 2 -51.05 28.39 38.03
N ILE A 3 -51.17 29.26 37.03
CA ILE A 3 -51.02 28.93 35.61
C ILE A 3 -49.54 29.06 35.27
N TYR A 4 -48.91 27.96 34.87
CA TYR A 4 -47.54 27.94 34.35
C TYR A 4 -47.58 28.28 32.86
N LEU A 5 -46.86 29.34 32.49
CA LEU A 5 -46.62 29.74 31.10
C LEU A 5 -45.42 28.94 30.57
N CYS A 6 -45.67 27.87 29.80
CA CYS A 6 -44.62 27.15 29.09
C CYS A 6 -44.16 27.94 27.86
N ILE A 7 -42.95 28.49 27.91
CA ILE A 7 -42.27 29.09 26.76
C ILE A 7 -41.58 27.94 26.00
N PHE A 8 -42.10 27.60 24.82
CA PHE A 8 -41.40 26.72 23.87
C PHE A 8 -40.31 27.52 23.15
N VAL A 9 -39.05 27.25 23.49
CA VAL A 9 -37.90 27.71 22.72
C VAL A 9 -37.73 26.74 21.55
N PHE A 10 -38.10 27.19 20.34
CA PHE A 10 -37.74 26.51 19.10
C PHE A 10 -36.23 26.67 18.87
N ALA A 11 -35.45 25.63 19.18
CA ALA A 11 -34.08 25.51 18.73
C ALA A 11 -34.10 25.18 17.23
N LEU A 12 -33.81 26.18 16.38
CA LEU A 12 -33.50 25.98 14.98
C LEU A 12 -32.16 25.25 14.86
N ILE A 13 -32.21 23.92 14.86
CA ILE A 13 -31.09 23.08 14.44
C ILE A 13 -30.99 23.23 12.92
N PHE A 14 -30.03 24.04 12.46
CA PHE A 14 -29.58 23.99 11.07
C PHE A 14 -28.84 22.66 10.87
N ILE A 15 -29.58 21.61 10.49
CA ILE A 15 -28.97 20.43 9.89
C ILE A 15 -28.60 20.84 8.46
N ALA A 16 -27.36 21.30 8.29
CA ALA A 16 -26.76 21.34 6.97
C ALA A 16 -26.61 19.88 6.50
N HIS A 17 -27.65 19.33 5.87
CA HIS A 17 -27.50 18.20 4.97
C HIS A 17 -26.60 18.69 3.85
N SER A 18 -25.28 18.44 3.95
CA SER A 18 -24.46 18.43 2.76
C SER A 18 -25.03 17.32 1.88
N ARG A 19 -25.75 17.73 0.85
CA ARG A 19 -26.19 16.84 -0.21
C ARG A 19 -24.88 16.40 -0.88
N ALA A 20 -24.29 15.31 -0.39
CA ALA A 20 -23.08 14.73 -0.96
C ALA A 20 -23.40 14.48 -2.43
N GLN A 21 -22.79 15.28 -3.31
CA GLN A 21 -22.94 15.08 -4.74
C GLN A 21 -22.43 13.67 -5.02
N ASN A 22 -23.32 12.80 -5.46
CA ASN A 22 -22.93 11.50 -5.94
C ASN A 22 -22.19 11.73 -7.26
N LYS A 23 -20.87 11.95 -7.18
CA LYS A 23 -20.04 12.22 -8.35
C LYS A 23 -20.05 10.94 -9.19
N SER A 24 -20.67 11.02 -10.36
CA SER A 24 -20.58 9.96 -11.36
C SER A 24 -19.12 9.70 -11.70
N TYR A 25 -18.80 8.45 -12.02
CA TYR A 25 -17.46 8.09 -12.48
C TYR A 25 -17.07 8.86 -13.75
N VAL A 26 -15.82 9.30 -13.79
CA VAL A 26 -15.18 9.95 -14.94
C VAL A 26 -13.81 9.28 -15.12
N PRO A 27 -13.40 8.88 -16.34
CA PRO A 27 -12.04 8.36 -16.60
C PRO A 27 -10.95 9.37 -16.20
N TYR A 28 -9.77 8.88 -15.81
CA TYR A 28 -8.71 9.75 -15.24
C TYR A 28 -8.23 10.82 -16.23
N ASP A 29 -8.19 10.49 -17.53
CA ASP A 29 -7.72 11.38 -18.60
C ASP A 29 -8.67 12.56 -18.87
N LYS A 30 -9.93 12.42 -18.47
CA LYS A 30 -10.99 13.44 -18.56
C LYS A 30 -11.25 14.14 -17.23
N MET A 31 -10.63 13.67 -16.15
CA MET A 31 -10.84 14.21 -14.81
C MET A 31 -9.95 15.42 -14.59
N HIS A 32 -10.58 16.57 -14.36
CA HIS A 32 -9.90 17.78 -13.90
C HIS A 32 -10.27 18.03 -12.44
N TYR A 33 -9.39 17.63 -11.53
CA TYR A 33 -9.55 17.90 -10.10
C TYR A 33 -8.44 18.84 -9.62
N THR A 34 -8.84 20.02 -9.17
CA THR A 34 -7.94 20.99 -8.56
C THR A 34 -8.14 20.93 -7.06
N ILE A 35 -7.08 20.53 -6.35
CA ILE A 35 -7.10 20.51 -4.89
C ILE A 35 -7.28 21.93 -4.33
N SER A 36 -8.23 22.09 -3.42
CA SER A 36 -8.46 23.35 -2.71
C SER A 36 -7.37 23.61 -1.65
N PRO A 37 -7.18 24.86 -1.20
CA PRO A 37 -6.26 25.16 -0.10
C PRO A 37 -6.56 24.36 1.19
N THR A 38 -7.83 24.13 1.50
CA THR A 38 -8.24 23.35 2.68
C THR A 38 -7.89 21.88 2.54
N GLU A 39 -8.18 21.27 1.39
CA GLU A 39 -7.78 19.89 1.09
C GLU A 39 -6.26 19.75 1.12
N ARG A 40 -5.53 20.73 0.58
CA ARG A 40 -4.07 20.75 0.62
C ARG A 40 -3.54 20.79 2.04
N ALA A 41 -4.04 21.70 2.88
CA ALA A 41 -3.64 21.80 4.29
C ALA A 41 -3.97 20.53 5.09
N PHE A 42 -5.10 19.89 4.78
CA PHE A 42 -5.46 18.59 5.34
C PHE A 42 -4.44 17.51 4.96
N LEU A 43 -4.11 17.39 3.67
CA LEU A 43 -3.14 16.40 3.20
C LEU A 43 -1.73 16.65 3.79
N ASP A 44 -1.28 17.90 3.86
CA ASP A 44 0.02 18.23 4.46
C ASP A 44 0.05 17.80 5.95
N THR A 45 -1.05 18.01 6.69
CA THR A 45 -1.17 17.60 8.10
C THR A 45 -1.19 16.08 8.24
N LEU A 46 -2.00 15.39 7.42
CA LEU A 46 -2.09 13.93 7.44
C LEU A 46 -0.74 13.31 7.10
N GLN A 47 -0.11 13.74 6.01
CA GLN A 47 1.19 13.25 5.55
C GLN A 47 2.27 13.44 6.61
N PHE A 48 2.35 14.61 7.25
CA PHE A 48 3.31 14.87 8.32
C PHE A 48 3.09 13.96 9.54
N ARG A 49 1.84 13.79 9.99
CA ARG A 49 1.53 12.92 11.13
C ARG A 49 1.88 11.47 10.82
N THR A 50 1.49 10.97 9.64
CA THR A 50 1.78 9.60 9.21
C THR A 50 3.27 9.36 9.00
N PHE A 51 4.01 10.34 8.48
CA PHE A 51 5.48 10.32 8.42
C PHE A 51 6.14 10.07 9.79
N GLN A 52 5.56 10.57 10.89
CA GLN A 52 6.13 10.36 12.23
C GLN A 52 6.17 8.88 12.62
N TYR A 53 5.33 8.00 12.07
CA TYR A 53 5.45 6.55 12.29
C TYR A 53 6.85 6.06 11.90
N PHE A 54 7.31 6.43 10.71
CA PHE A 54 8.60 6.02 10.14
C PHE A 54 9.82 6.70 10.78
N ILE A 55 9.59 7.64 11.69
CA ILE A 55 10.64 8.26 12.51
C ILE A 55 10.64 7.72 13.93
N LYS A 56 9.45 7.47 14.50
CA LYS A 56 9.30 7.09 15.91
C LYS A 56 9.29 5.58 16.14
N GLU A 57 8.90 4.80 15.14
CA GLU A 57 8.82 3.34 15.21
C GLU A 57 9.96 2.64 14.42
N MET A 58 11.02 3.39 14.07
CA MET A 58 12.25 2.83 13.50
C MET A 58 13.33 2.63 14.57
N ASN A 59 14.25 1.70 14.31
CA ASN A 59 15.51 1.62 15.02
C ASN A 59 16.57 2.44 14.24
N PRO A 60 17.06 3.57 14.77
CA PRO A 60 18.01 4.43 14.05
C PRO A 60 19.39 3.78 13.85
N ASP A 61 19.76 2.77 14.64
CA ASP A 61 21.08 2.14 14.58
C ASP A 61 21.22 1.19 13.37
N ASN A 62 20.12 0.54 12.97
CA ASN A 62 20.11 -0.42 11.86
C ASN A 62 19.07 -0.09 10.78
N GLY A 63 18.30 0.99 10.94
CA GLY A 63 17.28 1.45 9.99
C GLY A 63 16.06 0.55 9.83
N LEU A 64 15.92 -0.51 10.63
CA LEU A 64 14.72 -1.36 10.63
C LEU A 64 13.50 -0.59 11.12
N VAL A 65 12.32 -0.91 10.59
CA VAL A 65 11.04 -0.26 10.92
C VAL A 65 10.06 -1.30 11.38
N LYS A 66 9.41 -1.05 12.52
CA LYS A 66 8.40 -1.93 13.08
C LYS A 66 7.29 -2.23 12.08
N ASP A 67 6.75 -3.44 12.21
CA ASP A 67 5.51 -3.85 11.55
C ASP A 67 4.31 -3.08 12.10
N ARG A 68 4.18 -3.00 13.42
CA ARG A 68 3.13 -2.28 14.12
C ARG A 68 3.62 -1.46 15.28
N SER A 69 2.83 -0.49 15.70
CA SER A 69 3.20 0.46 16.77
C SER A 69 3.20 -0.11 18.19
N THR A 70 2.99 -1.41 18.37
CA THR A 70 3.05 -2.04 19.69
C THR A 70 4.50 -2.11 20.19
N GLU A 71 4.67 -2.23 21.50
CA GLU A 71 5.99 -2.20 22.15
C GLU A 71 6.91 -3.32 21.62
N ASN A 72 6.39 -4.55 21.57
CA ASN A 72 7.15 -5.76 21.23
C ASN A 72 7.02 -6.17 19.75
N SER A 73 6.57 -5.26 18.88
CA SER A 73 6.46 -5.55 17.45
C SER A 73 7.84 -5.86 16.85
N PRO A 74 7.96 -6.89 15.98
CA PRO A 74 9.14 -7.04 15.13
C PRO A 74 9.19 -5.93 14.08
N SER A 75 10.31 -5.88 13.35
CA SER A 75 10.44 -5.16 12.08
C SER A 75 9.67 -5.89 10.99
N SER A 76 9.03 -5.16 10.09
CA SER A 76 8.62 -5.67 8.77
C SER A 76 9.61 -5.21 7.70
N ILE A 77 10.03 -6.12 6.82
CA ILE A 77 10.89 -5.77 5.68
C ILE A 77 10.16 -4.87 4.68
N ALA A 78 8.86 -5.08 4.47
CA ALA A 78 8.05 -4.20 3.62
C ALA A 78 7.99 -2.77 4.18
N ALA A 79 7.75 -2.62 5.49
CA ALA A 79 7.75 -1.31 6.15
C ALA A 79 9.12 -0.60 6.04
N ALA A 80 10.22 -1.35 6.19
CA ALA A 80 11.57 -0.81 5.98
C ALA A 80 11.81 -0.36 4.53
N GLY A 81 11.27 -1.10 3.54
CA GLY A 81 11.30 -0.72 2.13
C GLY A 81 10.54 0.58 1.84
N PHE A 82 9.34 0.75 2.41
CA PHE A 82 8.58 2.00 2.32
C PHE A 82 9.28 3.18 3.02
N ALA A 83 10.01 2.92 4.11
CA ALA A 83 10.64 3.98 4.90
C ALA A 83 11.66 4.80 4.12
N ILE A 84 12.40 4.19 3.18
CA ILE A 84 13.48 4.85 2.43
C ILE A 84 12.99 6.09 1.64
N PRO A 85 11.99 5.98 0.74
CA PRO A 85 11.40 7.15 0.12
C PRO A 85 10.70 8.08 1.13
N ILE A 86 10.10 7.55 2.21
CA ILE A 86 9.42 8.37 3.23
C ILE A 86 10.40 9.30 3.96
N TRP A 87 11.59 8.82 4.34
CA TRP A 87 12.63 9.68 4.91
C TRP A 87 13.09 10.75 3.92
N SER A 88 13.17 10.40 2.64
CA SER A 88 13.52 11.33 1.56
C SER A 88 12.45 12.40 1.37
N ILE A 89 11.16 12.05 1.45
CA ILE A 89 10.03 13.01 1.50
C ILE A 89 10.19 13.94 2.69
N GLY A 90 10.54 13.41 3.87
CA GLY A 90 10.80 14.22 5.06
C GLY A 90 11.92 15.25 4.86
N ALA A 91 12.94 14.93 4.07
CA ALA A 91 13.99 15.88 3.69
C ALA A 91 13.48 16.98 2.74
N GLU A 92 12.75 16.61 1.69
CA GLU A 92 12.18 17.57 0.72
C GLU A 92 11.13 18.50 1.34
N LYS A 93 10.40 18.01 2.34
CA LYS A 93 9.42 18.80 3.11
C LYS A 93 10.05 19.59 4.26
N GLY A 94 11.35 19.42 4.52
CA GLY A 94 12.06 20.07 5.63
C GLY A 94 11.68 19.57 7.03
N TRP A 95 11.04 18.40 7.15
CA TRP A 95 10.71 17.76 8.43
C TRP A 95 11.92 17.13 9.10
N ILE A 96 12.88 16.66 8.30
CA ILE A 96 14.22 16.23 8.73
C ILE A 96 15.26 16.82 7.77
N SER A 97 16.54 16.80 8.15
CA SER A 97 17.60 17.19 7.22
C SER A 97 17.87 16.11 6.17
N LYS A 98 18.35 16.48 4.98
CA LYS A 98 18.82 15.52 3.97
C LYS A 98 19.92 14.59 4.52
N LYS A 99 20.77 15.11 5.41
CA LYS A 99 21.79 14.32 6.12
C LYS A 99 21.17 13.23 6.99
N ASN A 100 20.09 13.52 7.73
CA ASN A 100 19.40 12.51 8.53
C ASN A 100 18.73 11.46 7.64
N ALA A 101 18.07 11.87 6.56
CA ALA A 101 17.45 10.95 5.61
C ALA A 101 18.49 10.00 4.97
N ALA A 102 19.65 10.53 4.55
CA ALA A 102 20.77 9.74 4.06
C ALA A 102 21.32 8.81 5.15
N GLY A 103 21.46 9.29 6.39
CA GLY A 103 21.93 8.51 7.53
C GLY A 103 21.05 7.30 7.84
N TYR A 104 19.72 7.48 7.91
CA TYR A 104 18.79 6.37 8.16
C TYR A 104 18.79 5.35 7.02
N THR A 105 18.81 5.84 5.77
CA THR A 105 18.94 4.98 4.59
C THR A 105 20.23 4.17 4.64
N LEU A 106 21.36 4.82 4.93
CA LEU A 106 22.66 4.18 4.98
C LEU A 106 22.77 3.16 6.13
N ALA A 107 22.17 3.43 7.29
CA ALA A 107 22.09 2.49 8.39
C ALA A 107 21.38 1.19 7.96
N LEU A 108 20.23 1.31 7.29
CA LEU A 108 19.50 0.17 6.74
C LEU A 108 20.33 -0.60 5.71
N LEU A 109 20.91 0.07 4.72
CA LEU A 109 21.70 -0.60 3.69
C LEU A 109 22.94 -1.30 4.27
N LYS A 110 23.62 -0.69 5.25
CA LYS A 110 24.76 -1.31 5.95
C LYS A 110 24.34 -2.52 6.76
N PHE A 111 23.22 -2.43 7.49
CA PHE A 111 22.66 -3.57 8.19
C PHE A 111 22.38 -4.72 7.22
N LEU A 112 21.61 -4.48 6.16
CA LEU A 112 21.25 -5.49 5.17
C LEU A 112 22.48 -6.12 4.50
N TRP A 113 23.49 -5.31 4.17
CA TRP A 113 24.72 -5.78 3.54
C TRP A 113 25.53 -6.71 4.45
N ASN A 114 25.66 -6.36 5.73
CA ASN A 114 26.45 -7.11 6.71
C ASN A 114 25.66 -8.20 7.45
N SER A 115 24.34 -8.25 7.27
CA SER A 115 23.46 -9.23 7.88
C SER A 115 23.74 -10.66 7.43
N GLU A 116 23.34 -11.63 8.25
CA GLU A 116 23.53 -13.04 7.92
C GLU A 116 22.64 -13.47 6.73
N GLN A 117 23.28 -14.05 5.72
CA GLN A 117 22.65 -14.60 4.51
C GLN A 117 22.97 -16.09 4.40
N SER A 118 22.17 -16.92 5.07
CA SER A 118 22.43 -18.36 5.22
C SER A 118 21.12 -19.15 5.35
N LEU A 119 21.21 -20.49 5.33
CA LEU A 119 20.05 -21.36 5.60
C LEU A 119 19.79 -21.55 7.11
N ASP A 120 20.51 -20.85 7.99
CA ASP A 120 20.24 -20.88 9.42
C ASP A 120 18.80 -20.37 9.68
N PRO A 121 18.00 -21.07 10.52
CA PRO A 121 16.64 -20.65 10.82
C PRO A 121 16.51 -19.26 11.45
N LEU A 122 17.58 -18.71 12.04
CA LEU A 122 17.62 -17.38 12.64
C LEU A 122 18.36 -16.35 11.78
N ALA A 123 18.85 -16.72 10.60
CA ALA A 123 19.48 -15.78 9.67
C ALA A 123 18.54 -14.60 9.35
N THR A 124 19.11 -13.46 8.96
CA THR A 124 18.34 -12.30 8.50
C THR A 124 17.69 -12.58 7.14
N GLY A 125 18.33 -13.39 6.31
CA GLY A 125 17.82 -13.78 5.01
C GLY A 125 18.65 -14.84 4.32
N TYR A 126 18.36 -15.08 3.04
CA TYR A 126 19.05 -16.04 2.20
C TYR A 126 18.97 -15.65 0.73
N GLY A 127 20.06 -15.84 -0.03
CA GLY A 127 20.07 -15.57 -1.47
C GLY A 127 19.81 -14.10 -1.85
N GLY A 128 20.04 -13.15 -0.93
CA GLY A 128 19.71 -11.73 -1.10
C GLY A 128 18.25 -11.38 -0.80
N PHE A 129 17.43 -12.34 -0.40
CA PHE A 129 16.08 -12.14 0.11
C PHE A 129 16.09 -12.08 1.64
N TYR A 130 15.00 -11.58 2.21
CA TYR A 130 14.85 -11.35 3.65
C TYR A 130 13.56 -11.98 4.16
N TYR A 131 13.58 -12.39 5.43
CA TYR A 131 12.38 -12.90 6.11
C TYR A 131 11.40 -11.75 6.35
N HIS A 132 10.10 -12.05 6.26
CA HIS A 132 9.01 -11.07 6.44
C HIS A 132 9.23 -10.20 7.68
N PHE A 133 9.45 -10.87 8.82
CA PHE A 133 9.65 -10.26 10.12
C PHE A 133 11.04 -10.55 10.69
N LEU A 134 11.67 -9.48 11.20
CA LEU A 134 12.96 -9.54 11.88
C LEU A 134 12.85 -8.95 13.27
N ASP A 135 13.62 -9.49 14.22
CA ASP A 135 13.83 -8.86 15.51
C ASP A 135 14.44 -7.46 15.32
N MET A 136 13.82 -6.45 15.94
CA MET A 136 14.14 -5.04 15.73
C MET A 136 15.59 -4.67 16.06
N LYS A 137 16.25 -5.41 16.96
CA LYS A 137 17.60 -5.10 17.44
C LYS A 137 18.65 -5.95 16.76
N THR A 138 18.42 -7.26 16.75
CA THR A 138 19.40 -8.26 16.29
C THR A 138 19.30 -8.54 14.81
N GLY A 139 18.17 -8.26 14.17
CA GLY A 139 17.96 -8.57 12.76
C GLY A 139 17.77 -10.06 12.46
N LYS A 140 17.58 -10.90 13.50
CA LYS A 140 17.29 -12.33 13.33
C LYS A 140 15.85 -12.53 12.91
N ARG A 141 15.57 -13.60 12.15
CA ARG A 141 14.19 -14.00 11.79
C ARG A 141 13.29 -14.08 13.02
N PHE A 142 12.07 -13.55 12.90
CA PHE A 142 11.07 -13.54 13.95
C PHE A 142 9.83 -14.38 13.58
N TRP A 143 9.10 -14.88 14.59
CA TRP A 143 7.85 -15.64 14.45
C TRP A 143 7.84 -16.82 13.45
N ASN A 144 9.00 -17.41 13.15
CA ASN A 144 9.14 -18.45 12.12
C ASN A 144 8.50 -18.05 10.77
N CYS A 145 8.46 -16.74 10.46
CA CYS A 145 7.86 -16.21 9.24
C CYS A 145 8.61 -16.68 7.99
N GLU A 146 7.97 -16.68 6.84
CA GLU A 146 8.60 -17.07 5.57
C GLU A 146 9.72 -16.10 5.13
N LEU A 147 10.69 -16.65 4.39
CA LEU A 147 11.52 -15.84 3.51
C LEU A 147 10.60 -15.31 2.41
N SER A 148 10.40 -14.00 2.37
CA SER A 148 9.30 -13.39 1.63
C SER A 148 9.80 -12.77 0.34
N SER A 149 9.29 -13.24 -0.79
CA SER A 149 9.64 -12.69 -2.09
C SER A 149 9.01 -11.32 -2.33
N ILE A 150 7.80 -11.09 -1.82
CA ILE A 150 7.08 -9.81 -2.00
C ILE A 150 7.64 -8.71 -1.11
N ASP A 151 7.92 -8.99 0.16
CA ASP A 151 8.46 -7.97 1.08
C ASP A 151 9.87 -7.59 0.69
N SER A 152 10.69 -8.58 0.31
CA SER A 152 12.01 -8.33 -0.28
C SER A 152 11.89 -7.49 -1.55
N GLY A 153 10.89 -7.76 -2.40
CA GLY A 153 10.57 -6.94 -3.55
C GLY A 153 10.28 -5.47 -3.20
N ILE A 154 9.45 -5.22 -2.18
CA ILE A 154 9.13 -3.86 -1.69
C ILE A 154 10.41 -3.17 -1.20
N LEU A 155 11.26 -3.90 -0.47
CA LEU A 155 12.57 -3.40 -0.05
C LEU A 155 13.46 -3.04 -1.24
N TYR A 156 13.53 -3.89 -2.27
CA TYR A 156 14.28 -3.59 -3.50
C TYR A 156 13.76 -2.32 -4.17
N CYS A 157 12.45 -2.08 -4.15
CA CYS A 157 11.89 -0.84 -4.67
C CYS A 157 12.39 0.39 -3.92
N GLY A 158 12.45 0.33 -2.59
CA GLY A 158 13.04 1.37 -1.76
C GLY A 158 14.53 1.60 -2.05
N ILE A 159 15.30 0.52 -2.25
CA ILE A 159 16.73 0.58 -2.59
C ILE A 159 16.95 1.19 -3.99
N ILE A 160 16.14 0.80 -4.97
CA ILE A 160 16.16 1.39 -6.32
C ILE A 160 15.85 2.88 -6.26
N PHE A 161 14.85 3.29 -5.48
CA PHE A 161 14.56 4.70 -5.23
C PHE A 161 15.79 5.41 -4.62
N ALA A 162 16.41 4.82 -3.59
CA ALA A 162 17.54 5.41 -2.87
C ALA A 162 18.71 5.79 -3.79
N ARG A 163 19.16 4.86 -4.64
CA ARG A 163 20.28 5.13 -5.56
C ARG A 163 19.94 6.15 -6.63
N GLN A 164 18.64 6.35 -6.91
CA GLN A 164 18.17 7.34 -7.85
C GLN A 164 18.04 8.74 -7.24
N TYR A 165 17.68 8.82 -5.96
CA TYR A 165 17.49 10.07 -5.21
C TYR A 165 18.81 10.64 -4.65
N PHE A 166 19.63 9.81 -4.01
CA PHE A 166 20.92 10.20 -3.42
C PHE A 166 22.06 10.21 -4.45
N LYS A 167 22.07 11.22 -5.32
CA LYS A 167 23.03 11.39 -6.43
C LYS A 167 24.14 12.42 -6.20
N GLY A 168 24.20 13.05 -5.04
CA GLY A 168 25.24 14.00 -4.70
C GLY A 168 26.63 13.37 -4.55
N ASP A 169 27.64 14.23 -4.44
CA ASP A 169 29.06 13.85 -4.34
C ASP A 169 29.54 13.58 -2.91
N SER A 170 28.65 13.68 -1.91
CA SER A 170 29.01 13.36 -0.52
C SER A 170 29.40 11.89 -0.37
N GLU A 171 30.21 11.59 0.64
CA GLU A 171 30.63 10.22 0.92
C GLU A 171 29.43 9.32 1.23
N GLU A 172 28.46 9.82 2.00
CA GLU A 172 27.24 9.08 2.35
C GLU A 172 26.39 8.78 1.13
N GLU A 173 26.15 9.75 0.24
CA GLU A 173 25.35 9.53 -0.96
C GLU A 173 26.05 8.57 -1.94
N ARG A 174 27.38 8.63 -2.06
CA ARG A 174 28.16 7.66 -2.85
C ARG A 174 28.09 6.25 -2.25
N GLU A 175 28.18 6.13 -0.93
CA GLU A 175 28.08 4.84 -0.24
C GLU A 175 26.68 4.23 -0.38
N ILE A 176 25.62 5.04 -0.30
CA ILE A 176 24.24 4.60 -0.59
C ILE A 176 24.14 3.98 -1.99
N ARG A 177 24.69 4.65 -3.02
CA ARG A 177 24.66 4.11 -4.39
C ARG A 177 25.40 2.78 -4.50
N ASN A 178 26.61 2.70 -3.95
CA ASN A 178 27.44 1.49 -4.01
C ASN A 178 26.79 0.30 -3.28
N LEU A 179 26.25 0.52 -2.08
CA LEU A 179 25.56 -0.52 -1.32
C LEU A 179 24.25 -0.93 -1.99
N SER A 180 23.51 0.02 -2.57
CA SER A 180 22.30 -0.28 -3.33
C SER A 180 22.60 -1.21 -4.50
N ASP A 181 23.63 -0.91 -5.29
CA ASP A 181 24.05 -1.76 -6.39
C ASP A 181 24.50 -3.14 -5.92
N SER A 182 25.26 -3.20 -4.82
CA SER A 182 25.76 -4.45 -4.25
C SER A 182 24.64 -5.34 -3.72
N LEU A 183 23.64 -4.75 -3.04
CA LEU A 183 22.47 -5.45 -2.53
C LEU A 183 21.58 -5.97 -3.67
N LEU A 184 21.29 -5.15 -4.68
CA LEU A 184 20.48 -5.55 -5.83
C LEU A 184 21.17 -6.64 -6.66
N ASN A 185 22.49 -6.61 -6.79
CA ASN A 185 23.26 -7.64 -7.50
C ASN A 185 23.43 -8.95 -6.70
N ARG A 186 23.21 -8.93 -5.37
CA ARG A 186 23.29 -10.12 -4.51
C ARG A 186 22.08 -11.05 -4.72
N VAL A 187 20.97 -10.53 -5.22
CA VAL A 187 19.68 -11.26 -5.28
C VAL A 187 19.74 -12.39 -6.30
N ASP A 188 19.56 -13.62 -5.83
CA ASP A 188 19.46 -14.81 -6.66
C ASP A 188 18.01 -15.17 -6.97
N TRP A 189 17.43 -14.53 -7.99
CA TRP A 189 16.07 -14.81 -8.42
C TRP A 189 15.82 -16.26 -8.87
N SER A 190 16.87 -17.06 -9.11
CA SER A 190 16.68 -18.49 -9.40
C SER A 190 16.08 -19.24 -8.21
N PHE A 191 16.37 -18.79 -6.97
CA PHE A 191 15.89 -19.43 -5.74
C PHE A 191 14.36 -19.46 -5.62
N PHE A 192 13.67 -18.38 -5.99
CA PHE A 192 12.20 -18.31 -5.95
C PHE A 192 11.52 -18.78 -7.25
N THR A 193 12.26 -19.36 -8.20
CA THR A 193 11.69 -19.82 -9.47
C THR A 193 10.89 -21.10 -9.28
N LEU A 194 9.59 -21.08 -9.58
CA LEU A 194 8.80 -22.32 -9.64
C LEU A 194 9.08 -23.10 -10.93
N PRO A 195 8.83 -24.43 -10.93
CA PRO A 195 8.97 -25.27 -12.11
C PRO A 195 8.22 -24.69 -13.31
N ASP A 196 8.70 -24.96 -14.50
CA ASP A 196 8.16 -24.41 -15.74
C ASP A 196 6.93 -25.19 -16.26
N THR A 197 6.29 -25.97 -15.38
CA THR A 197 5.12 -26.81 -15.64
C THR A 197 4.02 -26.53 -14.61
N GLY A 198 2.77 -26.87 -14.94
CA GLY A 198 1.62 -26.72 -14.04
C GLY A 198 1.00 -25.31 -14.05
N LYS A 199 0.09 -25.08 -13.11
CA LYS A 199 -0.73 -23.84 -13.06
C LYS A 199 0.09 -22.57 -12.81
N TYR A 200 1.18 -22.71 -12.06
CA TYR A 200 2.09 -21.62 -11.67
C TYR A 200 3.44 -21.72 -12.41
N ALA A 201 3.39 -22.14 -13.67
CA ALA A 201 4.60 -22.45 -14.45
C ALA A 201 5.53 -21.23 -14.57
N GLY A 202 6.75 -21.35 -14.06
CA GLY A 202 7.79 -20.31 -14.15
C GLY A 202 7.47 -19.02 -13.37
N THR A 203 6.43 -19.00 -12.54
CA THR A 203 6.13 -17.85 -11.67
C THR A 203 7.09 -17.79 -10.48
N ILE A 204 7.12 -16.64 -9.80
CA ILE A 204 7.86 -16.45 -8.56
C ILE A 204 7.06 -17.08 -7.41
N SER A 205 7.68 -17.95 -6.61
CA SER A 205 7.04 -18.55 -5.41
C SER A 205 6.66 -17.48 -4.39
N LEU A 206 5.53 -17.68 -3.70
CA LEU A 206 5.06 -16.75 -2.65
C LEU A 206 6.05 -16.61 -1.49
N GLY A 207 6.79 -17.66 -1.17
CA GLY A 207 7.64 -17.70 0.02
C GLY A 207 8.41 -19.00 0.17
N TRP A 208 9.32 -19.03 1.13
CA TRP A 208 10.07 -20.22 1.50
C TRP A 208 10.17 -20.36 3.02
N LYS A 209 10.12 -21.59 3.53
CA LYS A 209 10.43 -21.90 4.94
C LYS A 209 11.37 -23.10 5.01
N ASN A 210 12.24 -23.13 6.02
CA ASN A 210 13.27 -24.15 6.16
C ASN A 210 12.70 -25.58 6.24
N ASP A 211 11.55 -25.73 6.88
CA ASP A 211 10.85 -26.99 7.12
C ASP A 211 9.92 -27.41 5.96
N GLU A 212 9.39 -26.44 5.20
CA GLU A 212 8.42 -26.69 4.12
C GLU A 212 9.00 -26.59 2.71
N GLY A 213 10.15 -25.93 2.55
CA GLY A 213 10.72 -25.58 1.25
C GLY A 213 10.00 -24.38 0.59
N LEU A 214 10.06 -24.31 -0.75
CA LEU A 214 9.35 -23.29 -1.52
C LEU A 214 7.85 -23.54 -1.43
N ASN A 215 7.08 -22.47 -1.24
CA ASN A 215 5.63 -22.51 -1.41
C ASN A 215 5.31 -22.98 -2.83
N LYS A 216 4.40 -23.94 -2.96
CA LYS A 216 4.00 -24.52 -4.25
C LYS A 216 3.09 -23.59 -5.06
N LEU A 217 2.54 -22.55 -4.42
CA LEU A 217 1.83 -21.46 -5.07
C LEU A 217 2.85 -20.44 -5.54
N GLY A 218 2.66 -19.97 -6.76
CA GLY A 218 3.36 -18.80 -7.28
C GLY A 218 2.47 -17.59 -7.23
N TRP A 219 3.08 -16.41 -7.23
CA TRP A 219 2.36 -15.16 -7.43
C TRP A 219 1.53 -15.25 -8.70
N TRP A 220 0.20 -15.18 -8.56
CA TRP A 220 -0.77 -15.16 -9.66
C TRP A 220 -1.33 -13.77 -9.84
N GLY A 221 -1.93 -13.51 -11.01
CA GLY A 221 -2.51 -12.22 -11.33
C GLY A 221 -4.03 -12.24 -11.22
N TYR A 222 -4.72 -11.20 -10.84
CA TYR A 222 -4.20 -9.93 -10.37
C TYR A 222 -3.94 -10.00 -8.86
N THR A 223 -2.78 -9.50 -8.43
CA THR A 223 -2.39 -9.33 -7.02
C THR A 223 -1.47 -8.10 -6.90
N GLU A 224 -0.98 -7.79 -5.70
CA GLU A 224 -0.05 -6.68 -5.42
C GLU A 224 1.32 -6.82 -6.12
N ALA A 225 1.59 -7.96 -6.76
CA ALA A 225 2.90 -8.38 -7.23
C ALA A 225 3.31 -7.86 -8.62
N LEU A 226 2.57 -6.93 -9.26
CA LEU A 226 2.96 -6.41 -10.58
C LEU A 226 4.37 -5.78 -10.55
N PHE A 227 4.69 -4.98 -9.53
CA PHE A 227 6.02 -4.41 -9.36
C PHE A 227 7.09 -5.51 -9.21
N LEU A 228 6.77 -6.61 -8.52
CA LEU A 228 7.68 -7.73 -8.29
C LEU A 228 8.11 -8.36 -9.61
N TYR A 229 7.16 -8.60 -10.52
CA TYR A 229 7.45 -9.12 -11.86
C TYR A 229 8.30 -8.15 -12.67
N ILE A 230 7.98 -6.85 -12.68
CA ILE A 230 8.76 -5.85 -13.42
C ILE A 230 10.20 -5.73 -12.88
N VAL A 231 10.36 -5.59 -11.57
CA VAL A 231 11.67 -5.43 -10.93
C VAL A 231 12.52 -6.68 -11.11
N SER A 232 11.97 -7.87 -10.85
CA SER A 232 12.67 -9.15 -11.01
C SER A 232 13.09 -9.39 -12.48
N ALA A 233 12.24 -9.05 -13.45
CA ALA A 233 12.58 -9.13 -14.87
C ALA A 233 13.79 -8.25 -15.23
N GLY A 234 13.84 -7.03 -14.67
CA GLY A 234 14.97 -6.12 -14.79
C GLY A 234 16.26 -6.65 -14.15
N MET A 235 16.11 -7.35 -13.03
CA MET A 235 17.17 -8.03 -12.27
C MET A 235 17.54 -9.41 -12.81
N ASN A 236 17.20 -9.72 -14.08
CA ASN A 236 17.54 -10.98 -14.75
C ASN A 236 16.87 -12.25 -14.18
N TYR A 237 15.64 -12.16 -13.66
CA TYR A 237 14.87 -13.36 -13.31
C TYR A 237 14.83 -14.35 -14.50
N PRO A 238 15.24 -15.63 -14.33
CA PRO A 238 15.41 -16.55 -15.45
C PRO A 238 14.12 -16.81 -16.24
N HIS A 239 12.98 -16.89 -15.57
CA HIS A 239 11.69 -17.21 -16.18
C HIS A 239 10.76 -15.99 -16.31
N ALA A 240 11.30 -14.77 -16.41
CA ALA A 240 10.49 -13.54 -16.37
C ALA A 240 9.31 -13.53 -17.33
N GLU A 241 9.54 -13.82 -18.61
CA GLU A 241 8.50 -13.79 -19.63
C GLU A 241 7.46 -14.90 -19.39
N LYS A 242 7.90 -16.14 -19.17
CA LYS A 242 7.02 -17.30 -18.94
C LYS A 242 6.20 -17.14 -17.66
N GLY A 243 6.84 -16.77 -16.56
CA GLY A 243 6.19 -16.52 -15.27
C GLY A 243 5.19 -15.38 -15.34
N TYR A 244 5.53 -14.30 -16.04
CA TYR A 244 4.62 -13.18 -16.23
C TYR A 244 3.41 -13.57 -17.08
N GLN A 245 3.58 -14.35 -18.15
CA GLN A 245 2.45 -14.91 -18.91
C GLN A 245 1.56 -15.82 -18.03
N SER A 246 2.17 -16.69 -17.22
CA SER A 246 1.43 -17.51 -16.25
C SER A 246 0.67 -16.66 -15.23
N TRP A 247 1.24 -15.54 -14.78
CA TRP A 247 0.60 -14.59 -13.87
C TRP A 247 -0.65 -13.96 -14.52
N LEU A 248 -0.54 -13.49 -15.76
CA LEU A 248 -1.65 -12.89 -16.51
C LEU A 248 -2.84 -13.85 -16.71
N ASN A 249 -2.62 -15.16 -16.80
CA ASN A 249 -3.69 -16.15 -17.03
C ASN A 249 -4.77 -16.21 -15.95
N PHE A 250 -4.50 -15.65 -14.77
CA PHE A 250 -5.44 -15.65 -13.66
C PHE A 250 -6.27 -14.35 -13.58
N TYR A 251 -5.97 -13.37 -14.44
CA TYR A 251 -6.67 -12.10 -14.47
C TYR A 251 -8.18 -12.31 -14.68
N GLN A 252 -8.98 -11.64 -13.86
CA GLN A 252 -10.42 -11.65 -14.00
C GLN A 252 -10.89 -10.24 -14.30
N TRP A 253 -11.42 -10.01 -15.50
CA TRP A 253 -12.15 -8.78 -15.81
C TRP A 253 -13.61 -8.93 -15.39
N ARG A 254 -14.13 -7.98 -14.61
CA ARG A 254 -15.57 -7.92 -14.30
C ARG A 254 -16.09 -6.50 -14.42
N GLU A 255 -17.40 -6.39 -14.61
CA GLU A 255 -18.18 -5.15 -14.65
C GLU A 255 -19.19 -5.18 -13.48
N PRO A 256 -18.75 -4.90 -12.24
CA PRO A 256 -19.55 -5.17 -11.04
C PRO A 256 -20.76 -4.24 -10.86
N TYR A 257 -20.72 -3.07 -11.51
CA TYR A 257 -21.80 -2.08 -11.53
C TYR A 257 -22.02 -1.60 -12.97
N ASP A 258 -21.83 -0.31 -13.26
CA ASP A 258 -21.84 0.19 -14.63
C ASP A 258 -20.64 -0.37 -15.42
N LYS A 259 -20.81 -0.56 -16.74
CA LYS A 259 -19.75 -1.04 -17.64
C LYS A 259 -18.50 -0.14 -17.60
N SER A 260 -18.68 1.15 -17.33
CA SER A 260 -17.59 2.11 -17.19
C SER A 260 -16.67 1.80 -16.00
N LEU A 261 -17.14 1.01 -15.02
CA LEU A 261 -16.38 0.53 -13.86
C LEU A 261 -15.80 -0.88 -14.07
N GLY A 262 -15.84 -1.39 -15.30
CA GLY A 262 -15.17 -2.63 -15.66
C GLY A 262 -13.66 -2.56 -15.38
N HIS A 263 -13.12 -3.51 -14.62
CA HIS A 263 -11.70 -3.53 -14.26
C HIS A 263 -11.23 -4.96 -13.98
N ILE A 264 -9.92 -5.15 -13.86
CA ILE A 264 -9.33 -6.40 -13.37
C ILE A 264 -9.59 -6.48 -11.87
N VAL A 265 -10.37 -7.46 -11.43
CA VAL A 265 -10.85 -7.51 -10.04
C VAL A 265 -9.88 -8.18 -9.09
N PHE A 266 -9.75 -7.58 -7.92
CA PHE A 266 -9.33 -8.23 -6.68
C PHE A 266 -9.95 -7.44 -5.52
N PRO A 267 -10.56 -8.09 -4.50
CA PRO A 267 -11.37 -7.37 -3.52
C PRO A 267 -10.61 -6.34 -2.67
N SER A 268 -9.44 -6.71 -2.15
CA SER A 268 -8.73 -5.86 -1.18
C SER A 268 -8.04 -4.68 -1.85
N MET A 269 -8.25 -3.46 -1.34
CA MET A 269 -7.83 -2.25 -2.06
C MET A 269 -6.32 -2.10 -2.19
N PHE A 270 -5.52 -2.58 -1.23
CA PHE A 270 -4.05 -2.50 -1.29
C PHE A 270 -3.44 -3.13 -2.55
N ILE A 271 -4.12 -4.13 -3.12
CA ILE A 271 -3.72 -4.85 -4.33
C ILE A 271 -3.70 -3.91 -5.54
N HIS A 272 -4.62 -2.94 -5.56
CA HIS A 272 -4.70 -1.88 -6.58
C HIS A 272 -3.81 -0.68 -6.24
N GLN A 273 -2.95 -0.76 -5.23
CA GLN A 273 -2.15 0.37 -4.74
C GLN A 273 -0.64 0.04 -4.69
N TYR A 274 -0.25 -1.07 -4.08
CA TYR A 274 1.15 -1.31 -3.68
C TYR A 274 2.13 -1.29 -4.86
N SER A 275 1.77 -1.89 -5.99
CA SER A 275 2.60 -1.83 -7.20
C SER A 275 2.78 -0.41 -7.73
N PHE A 276 1.76 0.43 -7.58
CA PHE A 276 1.69 1.77 -8.15
C PHE A 276 2.15 2.88 -7.21
N ILE A 277 2.53 2.53 -5.97
CA ILE A 277 3.43 3.35 -5.15
C ILE A 277 4.71 3.64 -5.95
N TRP A 278 5.21 2.63 -6.66
CA TRP A 278 6.47 2.67 -7.39
C TRP A 278 6.28 2.97 -8.87
N LEU A 279 5.30 2.32 -9.49
CA LEU A 279 5.09 2.34 -10.93
C LEU A 279 4.08 3.42 -11.34
N ASP A 280 4.55 4.42 -12.08
CA ASP A 280 3.67 5.33 -12.80
C ASP A 280 3.23 4.69 -14.12
N MET A 281 2.03 4.12 -14.11
CA MET A 281 1.48 3.39 -15.26
C MET A 281 0.57 4.24 -16.16
N ARG A 282 0.54 5.57 -15.98
CA ARG A 282 -0.25 6.46 -16.86
C ARG A 282 0.28 6.37 -18.29
N GLY A 283 -0.56 5.86 -19.19
CA GLY A 283 -0.20 5.63 -20.59
C GLY A 283 0.85 4.52 -20.79
N VAL A 284 1.10 3.67 -19.79
CA VAL A 284 1.98 2.49 -19.90
C VAL A 284 1.13 1.24 -19.81
N VAL A 285 1.20 0.38 -20.81
CA VAL A 285 0.32 -0.80 -20.94
C VAL A 285 1.11 -2.04 -21.32
N ASP A 286 0.64 -3.19 -20.85
CA ASP A 286 0.97 -4.49 -21.45
C ASP A 286 -0.12 -4.87 -22.47
N GLY A 287 -0.01 -6.07 -23.05
CA GLY A 287 -1.02 -6.58 -23.98
C GLY A 287 -2.43 -6.70 -23.38
N TYR A 288 -2.55 -7.12 -22.12
CA TYR A 288 -3.86 -7.36 -21.50
C TYR A 288 -4.65 -6.07 -21.31
N VAL A 289 -4.08 -5.06 -20.62
CA VAL A 289 -4.83 -3.82 -20.35
C VAL A 289 -5.02 -2.99 -21.62
N LYS A 290 -4.08 -3.09 -22.58
CA LYS A 290 -4.25 -2.52 -23.92
C LYS A 290 -5.47 -3.08 -24.62
N ASP A 291 -5.69 -4.40 -24.58
CA ASP A 291 -6.88 -5.04 -25.17
C ASP A 291 -8.19 -4.62 -24.48
N LYS A 292 -8.12 -4.22 -23.20
CA LYS A 292 -9.25 -3.63 -22.45
C LYS A 292 -9.45 -2.14 -22.72
N GLY A 293 -8.55 -1.50 -23.47
CA GLY A 293 -8.61 -0.07 -23.78
C GLY A 293 -8.35 0.84 -22.58
N ILE A 294 -7.61 0.36 -21.57
CA ILE A 294 -7.24 1.14 -20.37
C ILE A 294 -5.75 0.95 -20.05
N ASP A 295 -5.24 1.74 -19.10
CA ASP A 295 -3.98 1.47 -18.42
C ASP A 295 -4.22 1.02 -16.97
N TYR A 296 -3.16 0.60 -16.29
CA TYR A 296 -3.27 0.16 -14.89
C TYR A 296 -3.64 1.28 -13.91
N PHE A 297 -3.36 2.55 -14.26
CA PHE A 297 -3.77 3.69 -13.45
C PHE A 297 -5.29 3.85 -13.47
N GLU A 298 -5.89 3.73 -14.65
CA GLU A 298 -7.34 3.68 -14.82
C GLU A 298 -7.95 2.44 -14.15
N ASN A 299 -7.28 1.29 -14.19
CA ASN A 299 -7.74 0.08 -13.48
C ASN A 299 -7.91 0.34 -11.97
N SER A 300 -6.90 0.91 -11.32
CA SER A 300 -6.95 1.26 -9.90
C SER A 300 -7.97 2.34 -9.58
N ARG A 301 -8.16 3.31 -10.48
CA ARG A 301 -9.23 4.32 -10.36
C ARG A 301 -10.60 3.66 -10.32
N ARG A 302 -10.89 2.74 -11.25
CA ARG A 302 -12.16 2.01 -11.27
C ARG A 302 -12.38 1.18 -10.01
N ALA A 303 -11.35 0.51 -9.51
CA ALA A 303 -11.42 -0.21 -8.24
C ALA A 303 -11.80 0.70 -7.05
N ALA A 304 -11.23 1.91 -6.98
CA ALA A 304 -11.57 2.90 -5.95
C ALA A 304 -13.05 3.35 -6.04
N TYR A 305 -13.55 3.57 -7.26
CA TYR A 305 -14.96 3.88 -7.46
C TYR A 305 -15.87 2.70 -7.08
N VAL A 306 -15.51 1.47 -7.42
CA VAL A 306 -16.28 0.26 -7.04
C VAL A 306 -16.36 0.10 -5.53
N GLN A 307 -15.27 0.36 -4.81
CA GLN A 307 -15.24 0.38 -3.34
C GLN A 307 -16.21 1.42 -2.75
N ARG A 308 -16.24 2.63 -3.31
CA ARG A 308 -17.19 3.68 -2.91
C ARG A 308 -18.63 3.31 -3.25
N GLU A 309 -18.91 2.77 -4.44
CA GLU A 309 -20.26 2.34 -4.83
C GLU A 309 -20.79 1.21 -3.94
N TYR A 310 -19.93 0.26 -3.56
CA TYR A 310 -20.29 -0.76 -2.57
C TYR A 310 -20.69 -0.15 -1.23
N ALA A 311 -19.95 0.84 -0.73
CA ALA A 311 -20.30 1.50 0.52
C ALA A 311 -21.57 2.36 0.43
N ILE A 312 -21.89 2.91 -0.74
CA ILE A 312 -23.16 3.62 -0.97
C ILE A 312 -24.33 2.65 -0.95
N HIS A 313 -24.19 1.47 -1.58
CA HIS A 313 -25.24 0.44 -1.55
C HIS A 313 -25.40 -0.20 -0.18
N ASN A 314 -24.29 -0.44 0.53
CA ASN A 314 -24.25 -1.01 1.87
C ASN A 314 -25.21 -2.20 2.07
N PRO A 315 -25.03 -3.30 1.32
CA PRO A 315 -26.00 -4.41 1.28
C PRO A 315 -26.18 -5.12 2.63
N ASN A 316 -25.23 -4.96 3.55
CA ASN A 316 -25.25 -5.55 4.89
C ASN A 316 -25.66 -4.55 5.99
N GLU A 317 -26.11 -3.35 5.60
CA GLU A 317 -26.63 -2.30 6.48
C GLU A 317 -25.66 -1.92 7.62
N TRP A 318 -24.36 -1.85 7.32
CA TRP A 318 -23.34 -1.41 8.28
C TRP A 318 -23.50 0.07 8.62
N ALA A 319 -23.35 0.43 9.89
CA ALA A 319 -23.40 1.83 10.28
C ALA A 319 -22.24 2.60 9.64
N GLY A 320 -22.53 3.84 9.24
CA GLY A 320 -21.51 4.78 8.75
C GLY A 320 -21.11 4.64 7.29
N TYR A 321 -21.35 3.50 6.63
CA TYR A 321 -21.02 3.30 5.21
C TYR A 321 -21.82 4.29 4.35
N ASP A 322 -21.10 5.09 3.58
CA ASP A 322 -21.68 6.09 2.68
C ASP A 322 -20.66 6.56 1.63
N SER A 323 -21.07 7.54 0.81
CA SER A 323 -20.23 8.12 -0.26
C SER A 323 -18.93 8.80 0.19
N LEU A 324 -18.76 9.05 1.49
CA LEU A 324 -17.61 9.70 2.13
C LEU A 324 -17.02 8.84 3.27
N THR A 325 -17.48 7.60 3.42
CA THR A 325 -17.04 6.66 4.45
C THR A 325 -17.01 5.27 3.82
N TRP A 326 -15.91 4.99 3.13
CA TRP A 326 -15.67 3.76 2.40
C TRP A 326 -14.19 3.40 2.45
N GLY A 327 -13.87 2.15 2.14
CA GLY A 327 -12.49 1.67 2.06
C GLY A 327 -12.29 0.33 2.73
N LEU A 328 -12.42 -0.75 1.97
CA LEU A 328 -12.15 -2.11 2.42
C LEU A 328 -10.79 -2.56 1.90
N SER A 329 -9.88 -2.85 2.82
CA SER A 329 -8.56 -3.41 2.56
C SER A 329 -8.17 -4.34 3.71
N ALA A 330 -7.11 -5.14 3.52
CA ALA A 330 -6.51 -5.89 4.61
C ALA A 330 -6.16 -4.93 5.76
N CYS A 331 -6.58 -5.28 6.98
CA CYS A 331 -6.39 -4.48 8.19
C CYS A 331 -6.70 -5.33 9.43
N ASP A 332 -6.34 -4.81 10.59
CA ASP A 332 -6.84 -5.29 11.89
C ASP A 332 -8.36 -5.11 11.99
N GLY A 333 -8.96 -5.70 13.02
CA GLY A 333 -10.40 -5.62 13.24
C GLY A 333 -10.83 -5.98 14.66
N PRO A 334 -12.13 -5.86 14.96
CA PRO A 334 -12.63 -5.98 16.32
C PRO A 334 -12.40 -7.35 16.97
N GLY A 335 -12.32 -8.41 16.16
CA GLY A 335 -12.09 -9.76 16.62
C GLY A 335 -13.33 -10.47 17.16
N SER A 336 -13.16 -11.77 17.45
CA SER A 336 -14.26 -12.67 17.81
C SER A 336 -15.00 -12.29 19.10
N LYS A 337 -14.41 -11.44 19.94
CA LYS A 337 -15.04 -10.95 21.18
C LYS A 337 -16.30 -10.11 20.94
N TYR A 338 -16.49 -9.58 19.73
CA TYR A 338 -17.70 -8.83 19.35
C TYR A 338 -18.70 -9.67 18.54
N ASN A 339 -18.42 -10.97 18.33
CA ASN A 339 -19.33 -11.83 17.57
C ASN A 339 -20.66 -12.00 18.28
N SER A 340 -21.70 -12.15 17.47
CA SER A 340 -23.07 -12.45 17.90
C SER A 340 -23.71 -13.42 16.92
N ASP A 341 -24.90 -13.92 17.24
CA ASP A 341 -25.68 -14.78 16.33
C ASP A 341 -26.00 -14.09 14.99
N LEU A 342 -25.94 -12.75 14.94
CA LEU A 342 -26.28 -11.96 13.75
C LEU A 342 -25.07 -11.54 12.93
N ARG A 343 -23.88 -11.38 13.55
CA ARG A 343 -22.70 -10.79 12.89
C ARG A 343 -21.41 -11.39 13.41
N THR A 344 -20.48 -11.64 12.49
CA THR A 344 -19.13 -12.12 12.75
C THR A 344 -18.12 -11.03 12.38
N TYR A 345 -17.17 -10.80 13.28
CA TYR A 345 -16.05 -9.89 13.13
C TYR A 345 -14.76 -10.67 13.26
N TRP A 346 -13.77 -10.23 12.50
CA TRP A 346 -12.46 -10.86 12.46
C TRP A 346 -11.43 -9.93 13.11
N ASP A 347 -10.33 -10.52 13.58
CA ASP A 347 -9.13 -9.76 13.97
C ASP A 347 -8.48 -9.21 12.68
N TYR A 348 -7.22 -9.51 12.42
CA TYR A 348 -6.59 -9.22 11.13
C TYR A 348 -7.22 -10.05 10.01
N SER A 349 -7.67 -9.41 8.92
CA SER A 349 -8.21 -10.13 7.76
C SER A 349 -8.15 -9.30 6.47
N ALA A 350 -8.06 -9.98 5.33
CA ALA A 350 -8.00 -9.38 3.99
C ALA A 350 -9.37 -8.89 3.49
N ARG A 351 -9.93 -7.86 4.14
CA ARG A 351 -11.21 -7.22 3.74
C ARG A 351 -11.10 -6.61 2.35
N GLY A 352 -12.23 -6.56 1.66
CA GLY A 352 -12.26 -6.04 0.30
C GLY A 352 -13.58 -6.24 -0.42
N THR A 353 -13.78 -5.47 -1.48
CA THR A 353 -14.87 -5.63 -2.43
C THR A 353 -14.42 -5.31 -3.84
N SER A 354 -14.89 -6.11 -4.79
CA SER A 354 -14.88 -5.78 -6.23
C SER A 354 -16.29 -5.72 -6.80
N GLY A 355 -17.29 -5.46 -5.96
CA GLY A 355 -18.71 -5.59 -6.29
C GLY A 355 -19.46 -6.52 -5.32
N PRO A 356 -20.80 -6.51 -5.35
CA PRO A 356 -21.64 -7.26 -4.40
C PRO A 356 -21.42 -8.78 -4.44
N ASP A 357 -20.94 -9.32 -5.55
CA ASP A 357 -20.68 -10.75 -5.80
C ASP A 357 -19.25 -11.20 -5.46
N SER A 358 -18.38 -10.27 -5.06
CA SER A 358 -16.97 -10.52 -4.76
C SER A 358 -16.51 -9.64 -3.61
N THR A 359 -16.99 -9.97 -2.40
CA THR A 359 -16.79 -9.17 -1.19
C THR A 359 -16.47 -10.03 0.02
N PHE A 360 -15.56 -9.54 0.85
CA PHE A 360 -15.39 -9.96 2.23
C PHE A 360 -15.40 -8.71 3.12
N ASP A 361 -16.46 -8.55 3.89
CA ASP A 361 -16.81 -7.33 4.63
C ASP A 361 -17.48 -7.70 5.96
N ASP A 362 -16.95 -7.16 7.06
CA ASP A 362 -17.50 -7.29 8.42
C ASP A 362 -17.82 -5.90 9.05
N GLY A 363 -17.96 -4.87 8.23
CA GLY A 363 -18.25 -3.50 8.65
C GLY A 363 -17.01 -2.70 9.09
N THR A 364 -15.82 -3.29 9.01
CA THR A 364 -14.56 -2.63 9.38
C THR A 364 -13.92 -1.94 8.18
N ILE A 365 -13.62 -0.65 8.32
CA ILE A 365 -13.08 0.23 7.28
C ILE A 365 -11.62 0.56 7.59
N ALA A 366 -10.77 0.50 6.57
CA ALA A 366 -9.36 0.87 6.64
C ALA A 366 -9.11 2.21 5.91
N PRO A 367 -8.73 3.30 6.61
CA PRO A 367 -8.45 4.59 5.98
C PRO A 367 -7.38 4.53 4.89
N THR A 368 -6.44 3.59 4.96
CA THR A 368 -5.42 3.39 3.92
C THR A 368 -6.01 3.05 2.54
N ALA A 369 -7.19 2.42 2.49
CA ALA A 369 -7.87 2.12 1.22
C ALA A 369 -8.23 3.42 0.45
N ALA A 370 -8.66 4.47 1.15
CA ALA A 370 -8.85 5.79 0.54
C ALA A 370 -7.50 6.53 0.38
N GLY A 371 -6.62 6.46 1.38
CA GLY A 371 -5.31 7.12 1.39
C GLY A 371 -4.38 6.71 0.24
N GLY A 372 -4.20 5.42 0.03
CA GLY A 372 -3.44 4.88 -1.10
C GLY A 372 -4.09 5.11 -2.47
N SER A 373 -5.35 5.54 -2.50
CA SER A 373 -6.10 5.79 -3.74
C SER A 373 -6.10 7.25 -4.19
N ILE A 374 -5.48 8.16 -3.42
CA ILE A 374 -5.47 9.60 -3.71
C ILE A 374 -5.00 9.92 -5.13
N PRO A 375 -3.91 9.36 -5.67
CA PRO A 375 -3.50 9.68 -7.04
C PRO A 375 -4.51 9.24 -8.09
N PHE A 376 -5.20 8.13 -7.88
CA PHE A 376 -6.11 7.56 -8.88
C PHE A 376 -7.46 8.26 -8.89
N ALA A 377 -8.00 8.61 -7.72
CA ALA A 377 -9.34 9.17 -7.57
C ALA A 377 -9.40 10.25 -6.48
N PRO A 378 -8.64 11.35 -6.61
CA PRO A 378 -8.50 12.35 -5.56
C PRO A 378 -9.84 12.98 -5.16
N GLU A 379 -10.75 13.15 -6.12
CA GLU A 379 -12.06 13.77 -5.95
C GLU A 379 -13.07 12.98 -5.10
N ILE A 380 -12.79 11.70 -4.84
CA ILE A 380 -13.54 10.85 -3.90
C ILE A 380 -12.69 10.46 -2.69
N ALA A 381 -11.39 10.26 -2.86
CA ALA A 381 -10.48 9.84 -1.79
C ALA A 381 -10.24 10.95 -0.77
N ILE A 382 -9.91 12.17 -1.21
CA ILE A 382 -9.58 13.27 -0.30
C ILE A 382 -10.79 13.69 0.55
N PRO A 383 -12.00 13.91 -0.02
CA PRO A 383 -13.18 14.20 0.79
C PRO A 383 -13.54 13.09 1.77
N THR A 384 -13.28 11.82 1.41
CA THR A 384 -13.52 10.67 2.30
C THR A 384 -12.60 10.71 3.51
N LEU A 385 -11.30 10.94 3.32
CA LEU A 385 -10.35 11.08 4.43
C LEU A 385 -10.66 12.31 5.30
N MET A 386 -11.04 13.44 4.70
CA MET A 386 -11.46 14.61 5.45
C MET A 386 -12.72 14.34 6.30
N ASN A 387 -13.71 13.64 5.73
CA ASN A 387 -14.91 13.25 6.45
C ASN A 387 -14.60 12.27 7.59
N MET A 388 -13.77 11.26 7.34
CA MET A 388 -13.30 10.32 8.36
C MET A 388 -12.60 11.05 9.51
N SER A 389 -11.68 11.95 9.21
CA SER A 389 -10.96 12.76 10.20
C SER A 389 -11.91 13.67 11.00
N GLY A 390 -12.86 14.33 10.35
CA GLY A 390 -13.80 15.24 11.01
C GLY A 390 -14.83 14.50 11.88
N LYS A 391 -15.43 13.43 11.35
CA LYS A 391 -16.54 12.69 11.97
C LYS A 391 -16.07 11.69 13.02
N TYR A 392 -15.00 10.95 12.73
CA TYR A 392 -14.53 9.84 13.56
C TYR A 392 -13.18 10.12 14.22
N GLY A 393 -12.42 11.11 13.75
CA GLY A 393 -11.14 11.50 14.35
C GLY A 393 -11.24 11.80 15.84
N PRO A 394 -12.17 12.67 16.30
CA PRO A 394 -12.39 12.94 17.72
C PRO A 394 -12.83 11.73 18.54
N LEU A 395 -13.34 10.67 17.90
CA LEU A 395 -13.83 9.46 18.55
C LEU A 395 -12.75 8.38 18.71
N GLY A 396 -11.58 8.57 18.10
CA GLY A 396 -10.45 7.64 18.20
C GLY A 396 -9.78 7.30 16.87
N LEU A 397 -10.38 7.68 15.72
CA LEU A 397 -9.81 7.31 14.42
C LEU A 397 -8.48 8.03 14.12
N THR A 398 -8.25 9.22 14.68
CA THR A 398 -7.04 10.00 14.44
C THR A 398 -6.23 10.10 15.73
N GLY A 399 -5.01 9.55 15.74
CA GLY A 399 -4.10 9.64 16.88
C GLY A 399 -2.70 10.14 16.50
N LYS A 400 -1.67 9.57 17.16
CA LYS A 400 -0.27 10.05 17.11
C LYS A 400 0.33 10.09 15.71
N TYR A 401 -0.04 9.14 14.85
CA TYR A 401 0.51 9.02 13.49
C TYR A 401 -0.54 9.24 12.39
N GLY A 402 -1.55 10.07 12.65
CA GLY A 402 -2.66 10.25 11.72
C GLY A 402 -3.73 9.21 12.01
N PHE A 403 -4.25 8.55 10.97
CA PHE A 403 -5.25 7.52 11.16
C PHE A 403 -4.67 6.27 11.84
N VAL A 404 -5.42 5.69 12.78
CA VAL A 404 -5.18 4.30 13.22
C VAL A 404 -5.52 3.33 12.09
N ASP A 405 -5.15 2.06 12.24
CA ASP A 405 -5.23 1.08 11.15
C ASP A 405 -6.64 0.93 10.56
N SER A 406 -7.64 0.81 11.42
CA SER A 406 -9.02 0.62 11.01
C SER A 406 -10.04 1.04 12.08
N PHE A 407 -11.32 1.03 11.72
CA PHE A 407 -12.43 1.29 12.63
C PHE A 407 -13.70 0.62 12.14
N ASN A 408 -14.62 0.33 13.08
CA ASN A 408 -15.92 -0.26 12.80
C ASN A 408 -17.02 0.63 13.43
N PRO A 409 -17.69 1.50 12.65
CA PRO A 409 -18.70 2.40 13.18
C PRO A 409 -19.91 1.70 13.78
N THR A 410 -20.24 0.49 13.32
CA THR A 410 -21.35 -0.32 13.85
C THR A 410 -21.13 -0.67 15.32
N LEU A 411 -19.88 -0.93 15.68
CA LEU A 411 -19.49 -1.25 17.06
C LEU A 411 -19.00 -0.04 17.86
N GLY A 412 -18.79 1.11 17.21
CA GLY A 412 -18.04 2.23 17.81
C GLY A 412 -16.61 1.84 18.17
N TRP A 413 -16.03 0.88 17.43
CA TRP A 413 -14.70 0.36 17.67
C TRP A 413 -13.67 1.08 16.81
N PHE A 414 -12.51 1.37 17.39
CA PHE A 414 -11.35 1.98 16.74
C PHE A 414 -10.13 1.15 17.12
N ASP A 415 -9.24 0.96 16.16
CA ASP A 415 -7.96 0.32 16.44
C ASP A 415 -7.13 1.15 17.43
N SER A 416 -6.27 0.48 18.19
CA SER A 416 -5.25 1.11 19.02
C SER A 416 -3.89 1.23 18.32
N ASP A 417 -3.70 0.49 17.23
CA ASP A 417 -2.42 0.31 16.55
C ASP A 417 -2.35 1.02 15.20
N TYR A 418 -1.12 1.10 14.69
CA TYR A 418 -0.77 1.57 13.36
C TYR A 418 0.11 0.51 12.71
N LEU A 419 -0.18 0.13 11.47
CA LEU A 419 0.61 -0.84 10.70
C LEU A 419 1.49 -0.12 9.67
N GLY A 420 2.77 -0.45 9.60
CA GLY A 420 3.71 0.21 8.68
C GLY A 420 3.32 0.06 7.22
N ILE A 421 2.72 -1.08 6.86
CA ILE A 421 2.24 -1.37 5.51
C ILE A 421 0.96 -0.60 5.13
N ASP A 422 0.21 -0.08 6.10
CA ASP A 422 -0.98 0.73 5.87
C ASP A 422 -0.69 2.22 6.00
N GLN A 423 0.26 2.61 6.85
CA GLN A 423 0.78 3.97 6.97
C GLN A 423 1.63 4.38 5.76
N GLY A 424 2.44 3.46 5.23
CA GLY A 424 3.37 3.72 4.12
C GLY A 424 2.68 4.24 2.86
N PRO A 425 1.65 3.53 2.34
CA PRO A 425 0.87 3.97 1.19
C PRO A 425 0.26 5.36 1.36
N ILE A 426 -0.22 5.72 2.55
CA ILE A 426 -0.78 7.06 2.82
C ILE A 426 0.29 8.14 2.55
N VAL A 427 1.49 8.01 3.14
CA VAL A 427 2.55 9.02 2.94
C VAL A 427 2.99 9.10 1.49
N LEU A 428 3.27 7.93 0.89
CA LEU A 428 3.86 7.81 -0.44
C LEU A 428 2.89 8.24 -1.54
N MET A 429 1.62 7.85 -1.43
CA MET A 429 0.62 8.18 -2.45
C MET A 429 0.14 9.63 -2.34
N ILE A 430 0.15 10.24 -1.13
CA ILE A 430 -0.01 11.70 -1.03
C ILE A 430 1.11 12.40 -1.80
N GLU A 431 2.37 11.98 -1.63
CA GLU A 431 3.47 12.67 -2.32
C GLU A 431 3.47 12.43 -3.83
N ASN A 432 3.18 11.21 -4.28
CA ASN A 432 3.03 10.93 -5.70
C ASN A 432 1.91 11.76 -6.34
N TYR A 433 0.80 11.97 -5.63
CA TYR A 433 -0.25 12.86 -6.11
C TYR A 433 0.21 14.34 -6.18
N LEU A 434 0.91 14.83 -5.15
CA LEU A 434 1.29 16.25 -5.06
C LEU A 434 2.43 16.62 -6.01
N SER A 435 3.42 15.75 -6.22
CA SER A 435 4.64 16.07 -6.94
C SER A 435 5.17 14.94 -7.85
N GLY A 436 4.57 13.75 -7.80
CA GLY A 436 5.06 12.57 -8.49
C GLY A 436 6.41 12.06 -7.95
N PHE A 437 6.75 12.39 -6.70
CA PHE A 437 8.10 12.23 -6.15
C PHE A 437 8.68 10.83 -6.35
N VAL A 438 8.02 9.78 -5.86
CA VAL A 438 8.57 8.40 -5.94
C VAL A 438 8.70 7.99 -7.41
N TRP A 439 7.66 8.23 -8.21
CA TRP A 439 7.63 7.93 -9.64
C TRP A 439 8.78 8.60 -10.40
N ASN A 440 9.06 9.87 -10.10
CA ASN A 440 10.09 10.67 -10.78
C ASN A 440 11.52 10.13 -10.58
N TYR A 441 11.77 9.35 -9.53
CA TYR A 441 13.07 8.72 -9.27
C TYR A 441 13.05 7.24 -9.67
N PHE A 442 12.04 6.49 -9.22
CA PHE A 442 11.93 5.05 -9.43
C PHE A 442 11.86 4.69 -10.92
N MET A 443 11.00 5.37 -11.68
CA MET A 443 10.78 5.05 -13.10
C MET A 443 12.01 5.31 -13.98
N LYS A 444 12.97 6.14 -13.53
CA LYS A 444 14.21 6.43 -14.29
C LYS A 444 15.24 5.31 -14.18
N ASP A 445 15.04 4.35 -13.30
CA ASP A 445 16.06 3.35 -13.01
C ASP A 445 16.20 2.31 -14.15
N PRO A 446 17.43 1.96 -14.56
CA PRO A 446 17.66 0.96 -15.62
C PRO A 446 17.06 -0.42 -15.35
N ILE A 447 16.97 -0.87 -14.09
CA ILE A 447 16.31 -2.14 -13.75
C ILE A 447 14.84 -2.07 -14.13
N VAL A 448 14.16 -0.98 -13.74
CA VAL A 448 12.73 -0.79 -14.01
C VAL A 448 12.47 -0.69 -15.51
N GLN A 449 13.26 0.12 -16.22
CA GLN A 449 13.13 0.28 -17.69
C GLN A 449 13.35 -1.04 -18.43
N LYS A 450 14.37 -1.81 -18.02
CA LYS A 450 14.64 -3.13 -18.58
C LYS A 450 13.51 -4.11 -18.29
N GLY A 451 12.98 -4.12 -17.07
CA GLY A 451 11.87 -4.96 -16.67
C GLY A 451 10.60 -4.72 -17.48
N LEU A 452 10.18 -3.45 -17.58
CA LEU A 452 9.05 -3.03 -18.40
C LEU A 452 9.22 -3.51 -19.85
N LYS A 453 10.37 -3.22 -20.47
CA LYS A 453 10.68 -3.63 -21.84
C LYS A 453 10.64 -5.15 -22.01
N ARG A 454 11.24 -5.88 -21.08
CA ARG A 454 11.36 -7.35 -21.12
C ARG A 454 9.98 -8.03 -21.03
N LEU A 455 9.07 -7.46 -20.25
CA LEU A 455 7.71 -7.97 -20.08
C LEU A 455 6.72 -7.45 -21.13
N GLY A 456 7.19 -6.70 -22.13
CA GLY A 456 6.36 -6.23 -23.24
C GLY A 456 5.48 -5.02 -22.92
N PHE A 457 5.82 -4.26 -21.88
CA PHE A 457 5.17 -2.97 -21.62
C PHE A 457 5.58 -1.94 -22.66
N GLU A 458 4.61 -1.14 -23.10
CA GLU A 458 4.82 -0.05 -24.04
C GLU A 458 4.09 1.23 -23.59
N LYS A 459 4.56 2.37 -24.11
CA LYS A 459 3.86 3.64 -23.92
C LYS A 459 2.84 3.83 -25.04
N ILE A 460 1.59 4.10 -24.68
CA ILE A 460 0.59 4.54 -25.64
C ILE A 460 0.95 5.96 -26.09
N LYS A 461 1.08 6.16 -27.40
CA LYS A 461 1.14 7.51 -27.97
C LYS A 461 -0.24 8.14 -27.80
N LYS A 462 -0.35 9.12 -26.90
CA LYS A 462 -1.53 9.99 -26.79
C LYS A 462 -1.58 10.97 -27.96
#